data_AF-A0A7S1HNA0-F1
#
_entry.id   AF-A0A7S1HNA0-F1
#
_cell.length_a   1.000
_cell.length_b   1.000
_cell.length_c   1.000
_cell.angle_alpha   90.00
_cell.angle_beta   90.00
_cell.angle_gamma   90.00
#
_symmetry.space_group_name_H-M   'P 1'
#
loop_
_entity.id
_entity.type
_entity.pdbx_description
1 polymer ?
#
loop_
_entity_poly.entity_id
_entity_poly.type
_entity_poly.pdbx_seq_one_letter_code
_entity_poly.pdbx_strand_id
1 'polypeptide(L)'
;RNRSIRPEVKSLSGDLEFQLLDLDYKKGNSVQGSFTIDAFGATAEGNSVHLSIVGFEPFFFVSSPKGLSADETKDFVNRLNYKVKENIASQAAWAQGSGDVRVLRAVSVKRKSIWGYQRHDSDFIQIFCTSPEAVRRAATVLRTWDASLDMPYCFGQGPTAFKIFEANVDPITRLSTNSDL
;
A
#
# COMPACT_ATOMS: atom_id res chain seq x y z
N ARG A 1 10.43 -35.55 -27.47
CA ARG A 1 9.81 -34.21 -27.33
C ARG A 1 10.94 -33.18 -27.28
N ASN A 2 11.24 -32.52 -28.40
CA ASN A 2 12.25 -31.46 -28.46
C ASN A 2 11.81 -30.33 -27.52
N ARG A 3 12.53 -30.12 -26.42
CA ARG A 3 12.39 -28.88 -25.63
C ARG A 3 13.09 -27.80 -26.44
N SER A 4 12.31 -26.97 -27.14
CA SER A 4 12.82 -25.78 -27.79
C SER A 4 13.54 -24.93 -26.74
N ILE A 5 14.82 -24.67 -26.97
CA ILE A 5 15.66 -23.83 -26.13
C ILE A 5 15.06 -22.42 -26.18
N ARG A 6 14.86 -21.78 -25.03
CA ARG A 6 14.37 -20.40 -24.99
C ARG A 6 15.38 -19.51 -25.72
N PRO A 7 14.93 -18.58 -26.57
CA PRO A 7 15.83 -17.72 -27.33
C PRO A 7 16.72 -16.88 -26.41
N GLU A 8 17.84 -16.43 -26.98
CA GLU A 8 18.87 -15.65 -26.31
C GLU A 8 18.28 -14.40 -25.63
N VAL A 9 18.75 -14.08 -24.42
CA VAL A 9 18.26 -12.92 -23.64
C VAL A 9 18.68 -11.64 -24.36
N LYS A 10 17.76 -11.04 -25.10
CA LYS A 10 17.99 -9.74 -25.75
C LYS A 10 17.76 -8.62 -24.74
N SER A 11 18.77 -7.75 -24.55
CA SER A 11 18.51 -6.42 -24.01
C SER A 11 17.69 -5.66 -25.04
N LEU A 12 16.42 -5.40 -24.73
CA LEU A 12 15.55 -4.65 -25.62
C LEU A 12 15.90 -3.16 -25.54
N SER A 13 16.21 -2.57 -26.69
CA SER A 13 16.21 -1.12 -26.88
C SER A 13 14.92 -0.75 -27.61
N GLY A 14 13.94 -0.18 -26.91
CA GLY A 14 12.63 0.18 -27.45
C GLY A 14 11.49 -0.24 -26.53
N ASP A 15 10.26 -0.07 -27.03
CA ASP A 15 9.05 -0.44 -26.31
C ASP A 15 8.90 -1.96 -26.25
N LEU A 16 8.32 -2.45 -25.15
CA LEU A 16 8.02 -3.86 -24.94
C LEU A 16 6.50 -4.04 -24.85
N GLU A 17 5.93 -4.70 -25.85
CA GLU A 17 4.52 -5.10 -25.88
C GLU A 17 4.40 -6.61 -25.66
N PHE A 18 3.55 -7.01 -24.73
CA PHE A 18 3.32 -8.42 -24.41
C PHE A 18 1.94 -8.62 -23.80
N GLN A 19 1.38 -9.82 -23.97
CA GLN A 19 0.17 -10.23 -23.29
C GLN A 19 0.50 -10.56 -21.83
N LEU A 20 -0.15 -9.88 -20.89
CA LEU A 20 -0.10 -10.21 -19.47
C LEU A 20 -0.86 -11.53 -19.22
N LEU A 21 -0.21 -12.48 -18.56
CA LEU A 21 -0.77 -13.79 -18.24
C LEU A 21 -0.96 -13.98 -16.73
N ASP A 22 -0.04 -13.44 -15.92
CA ASP A 22 -0.10 -13.58 -14.47
C ASP A 22 0.59 -12.40 -13.76
N LEU A 23 0.16 -12.14 -12.53
CA LEU A 23 0.74 -11.16 -11.62
C LEU A 23 0.98 -11.82 -10.26
N ASP A 24 2.18 -11.64 -9.71
CA ASP A 24 2.51 -12.04 -8.35
C ASP A 24 3.16 -10.86 -7.60
N TYR A 25 3.19 -10.91 -6.26
CA TYR A 25 3.95 -9.95 -5.48
C TYR A 25 4.80 -10.64 -4.42
N LYS A 26 6.02 -10.14 -4.26
CA LYS A 26 6.98 -10.68 -3.30
C LYS A 26 7.61 -9.59 -2.48
N LYS A 27 8.10 -9.98 -1.29
CA LYS A 27 8.91 -9.08 -0.47
C LYS A 27 10.17 -8.68 -1.24
N GLY A 28 10.45 -7.38 -1.24
CA GLY A 28 11.57 -6.81 -1.99
C GLY A 28 12.86 -6.83 -1.18
N ASN A 29 13.94 -6.37 -1.80
CA ASN A 29 15.25 -6.19 -1.18
C ASN A 29 15.62 -4.70 -1.12
N SER A 30 16.78 -4.38 -0.53
CA SER A 30 17.24 -2.98 -0.38
C SER A 30 17.32 -2.19 -1.69
N VAL A 31 17.42 -2.84 -2.84
CA VAL A 31 17.52 -2.22 -4.16
C VAL A 31 16.14 -1.97 -4.78
N GLN A 32 15.20 -2.89 -4.57
CA GLN A 32 13.88 -2.87 -5.23
C GLN A 32 12.77 -2.25 -4.37
N GLY A 33 13.06 -1.93 -3.11
CA GLY A 33 12.09 -1.42 -2.14
C GLY A 33 11.48 -2.54 -1.28
N SER A 34 10.46 -2.21 -0.48
CA SER A 34 9.90 -3.17 0.48
C SER A 34 9.15 -4.34 -0.16
N PHE A 35 8.65 -4.18 -1.40
CA PHE A 35 8.02 -5.25 -2.18
C PHE A 35 8.05 -4.92 -3.69
N THR A 36 7.92 -5.94 -4.53
CA THR A 36 7.78 -5.83 -5.99
C THR A 36 6.53 -6.57 -6.46
N ILE A 37 5.95 -6.12 -7.57
CA ILE A 37 4.92 -6.86 -8.31
C ILE A 37 5.57 -7.37 -9.58
N ASP A 38 5.57 -8.69 -9.78
CA ASP A 38 6.14 -9.32 -10.96
C ASP A 38 5.02 -9.68 -11.94
N ALA A 39 5.16 -9.23 -13.18
CA ALA A 39 4.27 -9.52 -14.28
C ALA A 39 4.91 -10.57 -15.20
N PHE A 40 4.13 -11.61 -15.52
CA PHE A 40 4.54 -12.69 -16.41
C PHE A 40 3.68 -12.68 -17.66
N GLY A 41 4.29 -12.91 -18.80
CA GLY A 41 3.55 -12.90 -20.06
C GLY A 41 4.33 -13.41 -21.26
N ALA A 42 3.80 -13.12 -22.45
CA ALA A 42 4.44 -13.49 -23.70
C ALA A 42 4.26 -12.40 -24.77
N THR A 43 5.29 -12.17 -25.58
CA THR A 43 5.19 -11.30 -26.77
C THR A 43 4.37 -11.98 -27.87
N ALA A 44 3.95 -11.23 -28.88
CA ALA A 44 3.25 -11.78 -30.04
C ALA A 44 4.04 -12.89 -30.77
N GLU A 45 5.37 -12.82 -30.73
CA GLU A 45 6.29 -13.82 -31.29
C GLU A 45 6.48 -15.05 -30.38
N GLY A 46 5.82 -15.10 -29.22
CA GLY A 46 5.89 -16.22 -28.28
C GLY A 46 7.08 -16.20 -27.31
N ASN A 47 7.80 -15.07 -27.19
CA ASN A 47 8.88 -14.94 -26.22
C ASN A 47 8.31 -14.75 -24.81
N SER A 48 8.77 -15.54 -23.83
CA SER A 48 8.37 -15.35 -22.44
C SER A 48 8.95 -14.04 -21.88
N VAL A 49 8.11 -13.28 -21.17
CA VAL A 49 8.45 -12.00 -20.55
C VAL A 49 8.29 -12.11 -19.03
N HIS A 50 9.24 -11.53 -18.31
CA HIS A 50 9.13 -11.24 -16.88
C HIS A 50 9.47 -9.76 -16.67
N LEU A 51 8.54 -9.02 -16.09
CA LEU A 51 8.65 -7.60 -15.81
C LEU A 51 8.46 -7.36 -14.31
N SER A 52 9.48 -6.85 -13.63
CA SER A 52 9.36 -6.44 -12.23
C SER A 52 8.95 -4.98 -12.11
N ILE A 53 7.78 -4.75 -11.52
CA ILE A 53 7.21 -3.44 -11.23
C ILE A 53 7.65 -3.04 -9.81
N VAL A 54 8.33 -1.90 -9.71
CA VAL A 54 8.86 -1.33 -8.47
C VAL A 54 8.24 0.04 -8.19
N GLY A 55 8.25 0.47 -6.94
CA GLY A 55 7.78 1.82 -6.56
C GLY A 55 6.26 1.97 -6.42
N PHE A 56 5.48 0.89 -6.53
CA PHE A 56 4.05 0.92 -6.22
C PHE A 56 3.82 1.12 -4.72
N GLU A 57 3.05 2.14 -4.35
CA GLU A 57 2.76 2.49 -2.95
C GLU A 57 1.34 2.03 -2.57
N PRO A 58 1.17 0.88 -1.88
CA PRO A 58 -0.15 0.42 -1.47
C PRO A 58 -0.75 1.39 -0.46
N PHE A 59 -2.06 1.59 -0.54
CA PHE A 59 -2.75 2.54 0.31
C PHE A 59 -4.11 2.03 0.80
N PHE A 60 -4.60 2.69 1.83
CA PHE A 60 -5.94 2.50 2.37
C PHE A 60 -6.50 3.84 2.83
N PHE A 61 -7.77 3.85 3.26
CA PHE A 61 -8.43 5.06 3.71
C PHE A 61 -8.92 4.94 5.15
N VAL A 62 -8.97 6.07 5.84
CA VAL A 62 -9.68 6.21 7.11
C VAL A 62 -10.62 7.41 7.07
N SER A 63 -11.74 7.33 7.78
CA SER A 63 -12.62 8.49 7.97
C SER A 63 -11.92 9.56 8.80
N SER A 64 -12.16 10.83 8.48
CA SER A 64 -11.68 11.96 9.26
C SER A 64 -12.82 12.94 9.55
N PRO A 65 -12.89 13.55 10.74
CA PRO A 65 -13.90 14.57 11.04
C PRO A 65 -13.69 15.87 10.24
N LYS A 66 -12.46 16.12 9.77
CA LYS A 66 -12.10 17.26 8.93
C LYS A 66 -10.97 16.90 7.95
N GLY A 67 -10.79 17.69 6.90
CA GLY A 67 -9.56 17.66 6.13
C GLY A 67 -8.37 18.15 6.97
N LEU A 68 -7.23 17.45 6.89
CA LEU A 68 -5.99 17.84 7.52
C LEU A 68 -5.20 18.81 6.63
N SER A 69 -4.59 19.83 7.24
CA SER A 69 -3.59 20.70 6.57
C SER A 69 -2.29 19.93 6.28
N ALA A 70 -1.34 20.56 5.58
CA ALA A 70 -0.04 19.96 5.30
C ALA A 70 0.74 19.63 6.59
N ASP A 71 0.76 20.54 7.56
CA ASP A 71 1.44 20.34 8.84
C ASP A 71 0.75 19.28 9.70
N GLU A 72 -0.59 19.30 9.75
CA GLU A 72 -1.38 18.29 10.46
C GLU A 72 -1.19 16.90 9.83
N THR A 73 -1.10 16.82 8.51
CA THR A 73 -0.81 15.57 7.78
C THR A 73 0.58 15.05 8.09
N LYS A 74 1.57 15.93 8.17
CA LYS A 74 2.94 15.56 8.54
C LYS A 74 3.00 15.02 9.98
N ASP A 75 2.33 15.70 10.93
CA ASP A 75 2.26 15.22 12.31
C ASP A 75 1.51 13.88 12.40
N PHE A 76 0.40 13.73 11.68
CA PHE A 76 -0.34 12.46 11.57
C PHE A 76 0.55 11.30 11.12
N VAL A 77 1.31 11.47 10.04
CA VAL A 77 2.23 10.45 9.51
C VAL A 77 3.33 10.10 10.52
N ASN A 78 3.93 11.11 11.16
CA ASN A 78 4.99 10.89 12.14
C ASN A 78 4.52 10.08 13.34
N ARG A 79 3.35 10.43 13.88
CA ARG A 79 2.77 9.78 15.06
C ARG A 79 2.27 8.38 14.77
N LEU A 80 1.63 8.19 13.60
CA LEU A 80 1.25 6.85 13.15
C LEU A 80 2.48 5.96 12.97
N ASN A 81 3.56 6.47 12.37
CA ASN A 81 4.82 5.73 12.25
C ASN A 81 5.44 5.39 13.60
N TYR A 82 5.37 6.29 14.59
CA TYR A 82 5.79 6.00 15.95
C TYR A 82 5.00 4.82 16.54
N LYS A 83 3.66 4.85 16.46
CA LYS A 83 2.80 3.78 16.94
C LYS A 83 2.99 2.45 16.20
N VAL A 84 3.23 2.48 14.90
CA VAL A 84 3.57 1.26 14.12
C VAL A 84 4.88 0.66 14.62
N LYS A 85 5.90 1.47 14.90
CA LYS A 85 7.17 0.99 15.47
C LYS A 85 6.98 0.39 16.86
N GLU A 86 6.20 1.03 17.73
CA GLU A 86 5.85 0.46 19.05
C GLU A 86 5.13 -0.88 18.90
N ASN A 87 4.15 -0.97 17.99
CA ASN A 87 3.40 -2.20 17.72
C ASN A 87 4.31 -3.34 17.22
N ILE A 88 5.33 -3.03 16.40
CA ILE A 88 6.29 -4.04 15.93
C ILE A 88 7.22 -4.46 17.07
N ALA A 89 7.74 -3.50 17.83
CA ALA A 89 8.68 -3.75 18.93
C ALA A 89 8.06 -4.56 20.08
N SER A 90 6.78 -4.32 20.42
CA SER A 90 6.06 -5.04 21.49
C SER A 90 5.88 -6.54 21.22
N GLN A 91 6.25 -6.95 20.03
CA GLN A 91 5.90 -8.20 19.43
C GLN A 91 7.19 -8.91 18.92
N ALA A 92 8.35 -8.46 19.40
CA ALA A 92 9.72 -8.77 18.96
C ALA A 92 10.10 -10.25 18.79
N ALA A 93 9.32 -11.22 19.33
CA ALA A 93 9.55 -12.64 19.06
C ALA A 93 9.37 -13.03 17.57
N TRP A 94 8.64 -12.23 16.78
CA TRP A 94 8.44 -12.48 15.34
C TRP A 94 9.08 -11.42 14.42
N ALA A 95 9.74 -10.40 14.96
CA ALA A 95 10.25 -9.25 14.19
C ALA A 95 11.52 -9.53 13.35
N GLN A 96 12.08 -10.75 13.44
CA GLN A 96 13.15 -11.23 12.57
C GLN A 96 12.64 -11.31 11.12
N GLY A 97 12.86 -10.24 10.35
CA GLY A 97 12.47 -10.17 8.95
C GLY A 97 11.31 -9.23 8.65
N SER A 98 10.91 -8.32 9.54
CA SER A 98 10.08 -7.18 9.15
C SER A 98 10.91 -6.26 8.23
N GLY A 99 10.52 -6.09 6.97
CA GLY A 99 11.22 -5.15 6.06
C GLY A 99 11.09 -3.69 6.52
N ASP A 100 11.35 -2.72 5.64
CA ASP A 100 10.95 -1.32 5.92
C ASP A 100 9.41 -1.24 5.94
N VAL A 101 8.82 -1.32 7.14
CA VAL A 101 7.38 -1.31 7.42
C VAL A 101 7.02 0.07 8.01
N ARG A 102 6.53 0.98 7.16
CA ARG A 102 6.15 2.33 7.57
C ARG A 102 5.13 2.97 6.63
N VAL A 103 4.52 4.04 7.11
CA VAL A 103 3.71 4.98 6.33
C VAL A 103 4.66 5.95 5.62
N LEU A 104 4.45 6.10 4.31
CA LEU A 104 5.23 6.99 3.45
C LEU A 104 4.69 8.42 3.49
N ARG A 105 3.38 8.56 3.26
CA ARG A 105 2.68 9.84 3.19
C ARG A 105 1.19 9.63 3.40
N ALA A 106 0.47 10.72 3.66
CA ALA A 106 -0.98 10.73 3.72
C ALA A 106 -1.53 11.94 2.96
N VAL A 107 -2.78 11.86 2.51
CA VAL A 107 -3.46 12.93 1.76
C VAL A 107 -4.92 13.02 2.21
N SER A 108 -5.39 14.22 2.53
CA SER A 108 -6.81 14.48 2.79
C SER A 108 -7.60 14.44 1.49
N VAL A 109 -8.68 13.65 1.44
CA VAL A 109 -9.52 13.46 0.25
C VAL A 109 -11.00 13.48 0.61
N LYS A 110 -11.83 13.96 -0.33
CA LYS A 110 -13.29 13.84 -0.25
C LYS A 110 -13.73 12.57 -0.95
N ARG A 111 -14.48 11.71 -0.25
CA ARG A 111 -15.02 10.44 -0.76
C ARG A 111 -16.39 10.15 -0.14
N LYS A 112 -17.09 9.15 -0.69
CA LYS A 112 -18.31 8.58 -0.12
C LYS A 112 -18.07 7.14 0.26
N SER A 113 -18.60 6.72 1.40
CA SER A 113 -18.66 5.30 1.72
C SER A 113 -19.70 4.62 0.82
N ILE A 114 -19.37 3.44 0.31
CA ILE A 114 -20.34 2.58 -0.39
C ILE A 114 -21.41 2.06 0.59
N TRP A 115 -21.04 1.89 1.87
CA TRP A 115 -21.95 1.39 2.89
C TRP A 115 -22.83 2.49 3.47
N GLY A 116 -24.14 2.38 3.22
CA GLY A 116 -25.15 3.33 3.67
C GLY A 116 -25.31 4.51 2.71
N TYR A 117 -26.55 4.99 2.58
CA TYR A 117 -26.82 6.15 1.74
C TYR A 117 -26.23 7.42 2.38
N GLN A 118 -25.33 8.08 1.65
CA GLN A 118 -24.73 9.34 2.07
C GLN A 118 -24.97 10.41 1.00
N ARG A 119 -25.68 11.49 1.38
CA ARG A 119 -26.00 12.58 0.46
C ARG A 119 -24.76 13.38 0.08
N HIS A 120 -23.84 13.59 1.03
CA HIS A 120 -22.66 14.45 0.88
C HIS A 120 -21.35 13.66 1.02
N ASP A 121 -20.29 14.19 0.40
CA ASP A 121 -18.94 13.65 0.56
C ASP A 121 -18.44 13.92 1.99
N SER A 122 -17.73 12.95 2.54
CA SER A 122 -17.06 13.06 3.84
C SER A 122 -15.55 13.20 3.67
N ASP A 123 -14.87 13.70 4.70
CA ASP A 123 -13.42 13.75 4.73
C ASP A 123 -12.83 12.37 5.05
N PHE A 124 -11.82 12.00 4.28
CA PHE A 124 -11.02 10.80 4.48
C PHE A 124 -9.54 11.17 4.43
N ILE A 125 -8.72 10.33 5.03
CA ILE A 125 -7.26 10.39 4.89
C ILE A 125 -6.86 9.14 4.10
N GLN A 126 -6.26 9.34 2.92
CA GLN A 126 -5.62 8.31 2.14
C GLN A 126 -4.19 8.12 2.63
N ILE A 127 -3.84 6.91 3.07
CA ILE A 127 -2.57 6.60 3.73
C ILE A 127 -1.78 5.65 2.82
N PHE A 128 -0.62 6.11 2.35
CA PHE A 128 0.28 5.35 1.49
C PHE A 128 1.38 4.71 2.34
N CYS A 129 1.65 3.43 2.10
CA CYS A 129 2.53 2.60 2.91
C CYS A 129 3.65 2.01 2.05
N THR A 130 4.73 1.57 2.69
CA THR A 130 5.86 0.94 1.99
C THR A 130 5.54 -0.44 1.42
N SER A 131 4.60 -1.18 2.03
CA SER A 131 4.28 -2.55 1.65
C SER A 131 2.87 -2.96 2.09
N PRO A 132 2.33 -4.07 1.58
CA PRO A 132 1.08 -4.64 2.08
C PRO A 132 1.12 -4.96 3.59
N GLU A 133 2.29 -5.35 4.10
CA GLU A 133 2.49 -5.54 5.54
C GLU A 133 2.35 -4.23 6.31
N ALA A 134 2.92 -3.14 5.79
CA ALA A 134 2.79 -1.82 6.39
C ALA A 134 1.33 -1.32 6.41
N VAL A 135 0.55 -1.61 5.36
CA VAL A 135 -0.91 -1.37 5.37
C VAL A 135 -1.57 -2.11 6.51
N ARG A 136 -1.30 -3.42 6.68
CA ARG A 136 -1.89 -4.22 7.76
C ARG A 136 -1.50 -3.66 9.14
N ARG A 137 -0.23 -3.35 9.37
CA ARG A 137 0.26 -2.83 10.66
C ARG A 137 -0.33 -1.47 11.00
N ALA A 138 -0.31 -0.53 10.05
CA ALA A 138 -0.90 0.80 10.23
C ALA A 138 -2.42 0.73 10.47
N ALA A 139 -3.13 -0.11 9.70
CA ALA A 139 -4.56 -0.32 9.89
C ALA A 139 -4.89 -0.99 11.24
N THR A 140 -4.06 -1.91 11.72
CA THR A 140 -4.23 -2.51 13.06
C THR A 140 -4.07 -1.47 14.14
N VAL A 141 -3.00 -0.66 14.08
CA VAL A 141 -2.80 0.46 15.02
C VAL A 141 -4.03 1.35 15.03
N LEU A 142 -4.47 1.87 13.89
CA LEU A 142 -5.60 2.83 13.83
C LEU A 142 -6.97 2.25 14.25
N ARG A 143 -7.13 0.92 14.29
CA ARG A 143 -8.36 0.27 14.79
C ARG A 143 -8.41 0.18 16.30
N THR A 144 -7.27 0.05 16.96
CA THR A 144 -7.24 -0.16 18.40
C THR A 144 -7.64 1.13 19.10
N TRP A 145 -8.53 1.03 20.08
CA TRP A 145 -9.03 2.18 20.83
C TRP A 145 -7.91 2.96 21.53
N ASP A 146 -6.84 2.29 21.98
CA ASP A 146 -5.68 2.92 22.63
C ASP A 146 -4.75 3.68 21.69
N ALA A 147 -4.99 3.62 20.37
CA ALA A 147 -4.13 4.22 19.36
C ALA A 147 -4.31 5.72 19.22
N SER A 148 -4.62 6.41 20.32
CA SER A 148 -4.58 7.86 20.39
C SER A 148 -3.29 8.32 19.72
N LEU A 149 -3.46 9.03 18.61
CA LEU A 149 -2.36 9.75 17.99
C LEU A 149 -2.06 11.03 18.80
N ASP A 150 -2.77 11.33 19.88
CA ASP A 150 -2.59 12.54 20.69
C ASP A 150 -2.62 13.81 19.82
N MET A 151 -3.60 13.86 18.90
CA MET A 151 -3.88 15.01 18.03
C MET A 151 -5.26 15.59 18.35
N PRO A 152 -5.48 16.16 19.56
CA PRO A 152 -6.80 16.62 19.98
C PRO A 152 -7.36 17.77 19.14
N TYR A 153 -6.49 18.54 18.49
CA TYR A 153 -6.83 19.62 17.56
C TYR A 153 -7.35 19.11 16.19
N CYS A 154 -7.16 17.82 15.89
CA CYS A 154 -7.69 17.17 14.68
C CYS A 154 -8.84 16.21 14.98
N PHE A 155 -8.73 15.41 16.04
CA PHE A 155 -9.62 14.27 16.29
C PHE A 155 -10.43 14.37 17.58
N GLY A 156 -10.32 15.48 18.31
CA GLY A 156 -10.99 15.66 19.60
C GLY A 156 -10.21 15.05 20.77
N GLN A 157 -10.67 15.31 21.99
CA GLN A 157 -10.01 14.81 23.18
C GLN A 157 -10.32 13.32 23.42
N GLY A 158 -9.28 12.57 23.77
CA GLY A 158 -9.40 11.16 24.12
C GLY A 158 -9.07 10.21 22.95
N PRO A 159 -9.22 8.91 23.20
CA PRO A 159 -8.80 7.89 22.24
C PRO A 159 -9.71 7.90 21.00
N THR A 160 -9.11 7.86 19.81
CA THR A 160 -9.84 7.89 18.54
C THR A 160 -9.67 6.55 17.83
N ALA A 161 -10.77 5.79 17.73
CA ALA A 161 -10.81 4.63 16.85
C ALA A 161 -11.20 5.07 15.44
N PHE A 162 -10.32 4.85 14.46
CA PHE A 162 -10.59 5.23 13.07
C PHE A 162 -11.42 4.15 12.37
N LYS A 163 -12.44 4.57 11.62
CA LYS A 163 -13.10 3.67 10.67
C LYS A 163 -12.19 3.48 9.46
N ILE A 164 -11.77 2.23 9.25
CA ILE A 164 -10.84 1.86 8.18
C ILE A 164 -11.60 1.34 6.96
N PHE A 165 -11.12 1.73 5.77
CA PHE A 165 -11.68 1.31 4.49
C PHE A 165 -10.58 0.81 3.57
N GLU A 166 -10.89 -0.26 2.85
CA GLU A 166 -10.07 -0.86 1.79
C GLU A 166 -8.63 -1.27 2.19
N ALA A 167 -8.34 -1.39 3.48
CA ALA A 167 -7.06 -1.90 3.98
C ALA A 167 -6.85 -3.40 3.74
N ASN A 168 -7.87 -4.09 3.24
CA ASN A 168 -7.85 -5.51 2.89
C ASN A 168 -7.71 -5.77 1.39
N VAL A 169 -7.60 -4.72 0.56
CA VAL A 169 -7.36 -4.86 -0.88
C VAL A 169 -5.90 -5.24 -1.08
N ASP A 170 -5.65 -6.33 -1.80
CA ASP A 170 -4.31 -6.80 -2.11
C ASP A 170 -3.62 -5.87 -3.15
N PRO A 171 -2.28 -5.83 -3.18
CA PRO A 171 -1.56 -4.90 -4.04
C PRO A 171 -1.77 -5.16 -5.53
N ILE A 172 -2.05 -6.40 -5.96
CA ILE A 172 -2.28 -6.75 -7.37
C ILE A 172 -3.62 -6.16 -7.81
N THR A 173 -4.70 -6.48 -7.09
CA THR A 173 -6.04 -5.92 -7.37
C THR A 173 -6.00 -4.39 -7.38
N ARG A 174 -5.24 -3.79 -6.46
CA ARG A 174 -5.07 -2.33 -6.41
C ARG A 174 -4.34 -1.80 -7.64
N LEU A 175 -3.23 -2.42 -8.04
CA LEU A 175 -2.47 -2.00 -9.20
C LEU A 175 -3.31 -2.12 -10.47
N SER A 176 -4.01 -3.25 -10.66
CA SER A 176 -4.85 -3.51 -11.82
C SER A 176 -5.97 -2.47 -11.95
N THR A 177 -6.69 -2.21 -10.85
CA THR A 177 -7.78 -1.23 -10.84
C THR A 177 -7.29 0.19 -11.09
N ASN A 178 -6.10 0.56 -10.61
CA ASN A 178 -5.57 1.91 -10.76
C ASN A 178 -4.95 2.17 -12.14
N SER A 179 -4.54 1.11 -12.84
CA SER A 179 -3.81 1.20 -14.11
C SER A 179 -4.66 0.77 -15.30
N ASP A 180 -5.94 0.47 -15.08
CA ASP A 180 -6.88 -0.07 -16.06
C ASP A 180 -6.34 -1.31 -16.79
N LEU A 181 -5.66 -2.21 -16.04
CA LEU A 181 -5.13 -3.50 -16.53
C LEU A 181 -6.18 -4.61 -16.49
#